data_AF-A0A2E5JJ85-F1
#
_entry.id   AF-A0A2E5JJ85-F1
#
_cell.length_a   1.000
_cell.length_b   1.000
_cell.length_c   1.000
_cell.angle_alpha   90.00
_cell.angle_beta   90.00
_cell.angle_gamma   90.00
#
_symmetry.space_group_name_H-M   'P 1'
#
loop_
_entity.id
_entity.type
_entity.pdbx_description
1 polymer ?
#
loop_
_entity_poly.entity_id
_entity_poly.type
_entity_poly.pdbx_seq_one_letter_code
_entity_poly.pdbx_strand_id
1 'polypeptide(L)'
;MHKPVKIVSLAERKESKGWSEYFGVLSFNELINETQDIISELDGEGLDGDVLVRARQAMGEFYSRLENESMTFAKSLLGMKNNVDAKVDVVTKR
;
A
#
# COMPACT_ATOMS: atom_id res chain seq x y z
N MET A 1 5.04 22.82 23.00
CA MET A 1 6.10 21.80 23.09
C MET A 1 5.78 20.68 22.11
N HIS A 2 6.48 20.61 20.98
CA HIS A 2 6.35 19.46 20.06
C HIS A 2 7.15 18.31 20.66
N LYS A 3 6.48 17.20 21.01
CA LYS A 3 7.18 16.00 21.48
C LYS A 3 8.00 15.43 20.31
N PRO A 4 9.27 15.05 20.51
CA PRO A 4 10.03 14.40 19.47
C PRO A 4 9.36 13.07 19.10
N VAL A 5 9.01 12.91 17.83
CA VAL A 5 8.54 11.64 17.28
C VAL A 5 9.73 10.67 17.36
N LYS A 6 9.64 9.69 18.26
CA LYS A 6 10.68 8.67 18.41
C LYS A 6 10.74 7.86 17.11
N ILE A 7 11.83 7.99 16.36
CA ILE A 7 12.07 7.20 15.16
C ILE A 7 12.44 5.79 15.65
N VAL A 8 11.46 4.91 15.69
CA VAL A 8 11.64 3.48 16.00
C VAL A 8 12.00 2.76 14.70
N SER A 9 13.09 2.00 14.71
CA SER A 9 13.55 1.25 13.54
C SER A 9 12.53 0.18 13.12
N LEU A 10 12.55 -0.20 11.85
CA LEU A 10 11.64 -1.24 11.32
C LEU A 10 11.82 -2.58 12.06
N ALA A 11 13.04 -2.92 12.45
CA ALA A 11 13.36 -4.11 13.24
C ALA A 11 12.73 -4.08 14.65
N GLU A 12 12.81 -2.95 15.35
CA GLU A 12 12.20 -2.78 16.69
C GLU A 12 10.67 -2.79 16.63
N ARG A 13 10.05 -2.32 15.54
CA ARG A 13 8.59 -2.38 15.38
C ARG A 13 8.10 -3.81 15.12
N LYS A 14 8.89 -4.59 14.38
CA LYS A 14 8.63 -6.03 14.12
C LYS A 14 8.68 -6.86 15.41
N GLU A 15 9.60 -6.56 16.33
CA GLU A 15 9.72 -7.30 17.60
C GLU A 15 8.69 -6.88 18.67
N SER A 16 8.15 -5.66 18.59
CA SER A 16 7.31 -5.11 19.67
C SER A 16 5.81 -5.12 19.39
N LYS A 17 5.37 -5.32 18.15
CA LYS A 17 3.97 -5.18 17.73
C LYS A 17 3.57 -6.30 16.76
N GLY A 18 2.32 -6.76 16.86
CA GLY A 18 1.81 -7.80 15.94
C GLY A 18 1.88 -7.34 14.48
N TRP A 19 2.05 -8.27 13.55
CA TRP A 19 2.21 -8.06 12.10
C TRP A 19 1.29 -7.00 11.47
N SER A 20 0.02 -6.92 11.90
CA SER A 20 -0.92 -5.89 11.43
C SER A 20 -0.42 -4.46 11.68
N GLU A 21 0.14 -4.21 12.86
CA GLU A 21 0.65 -2.89 13.21
C GLU A 21 2.01 -2.59 12.55
N TYR A 22 2.79 -3.63 12.25
CA TYR A 22 4.00 -3.51 11.45
C TYR A 22 3.67 -3.10 10.00
N PHE A 23 2.79 -3.83 9.31
CA PHE A 23 2.40 -3.49 7.93
C PHE A 23 1.68 -2.14 7.86
N GLY A 24 0.92 -1.79 8.90
CA GLY A 24 0.21 -0.52 9.03
C GLY A 24 1.11 0.72 8.95
N VAL A 25 2.39 0.61 9.30
CA VAL A 25 3.31 1.78 9.34
C VAL A 25 4.26 1.87 8.15
N LEU A 26 4.27 0.87 7.27
CA LEU A 26 5.09 0.89 6.06
C LEU A 26 4.56 1.93 5.07
N SER A 27 5.46 2.54 4.29
CA SER A 27 5.07 3.21 3.06
C SER A 27 4.55 2.19 2.05
N PHE A 28 3.83 2.64 1.02
CA PHE A 28 3.27 1.74 0.02
C PHE A 28 4.36 0.96 -0.74
N ASN A 29 5.49 1.60 -1.06
CA ASN A 29 6.62 0.92 -1.71
C ASN A 29 7.29 -0.12 -0.81
N GLU A 30 7.46 0.18 0.48
CA GLU A 30 7.97 -0.80 1.45
C GLU A 30 7.01 -1.98 1.57
N LEU A 31 5.71 -1.72 1.63
CA LEU A 31 4.69 -2.78 1.68
C LEU A 31 4.68 -3.66 0.43
N ILE A 32 4.92 -3.10 -0.77
CA ILE A 32 5.08 -3.87 -2.02
C ILE A 32 6.26 -4.83 -1.88
N ASN A 33 7.43 -4.32 -1.49
CA ASN A 33 8.64 -5.12 -1.39
C ASN A 33 8.47 -6.24 -0.35
N GLU A 34 7.98 -5.91 0.84
CA GLU A 34 7.69 -6.90 1.88
C GLU A 34 6.69 -7.97 1.40
N THR A 35 5.64 -7.56 0.67
CA THR A 35 4.66 -8.52 0.12
C THR A 35 5.30 -9.44 -0.93
N GLN A 36 6.21 -8.94 -1.77
CA GLN A 36 6.94 -9.73 -2.76
C GLN A 36 7.88 -10.74 -2.11
N ASP A 37 8.60 -10.32 -1.07
CA ASP A 37 9.47 -11.21 -0.30
C ASP A 37 8.65 -12.33 0.36
N ILE A 38 7.51 -11.98 0.95
CA ILE A 38 6.60 -12.96 1.57
C ILE A 38 6.03 -13.95 0.54
N ILE A 39 5.64 -13.48 -0.65
CA ILE A 39 5.17 -14.36 -1.74
C ILE A 39 6.27 -15.34 -2.14
N SER A 40 7.51 -14.86 -2.25
CA SER A 40 8.66 -15.69 -2.60
C SER A 40 8.92 -16.77 -1.54
N GLU A 41 8.70 -16.45 -0.26
CA GLU A 41 8.79 -17.43 0.83
C GLU A 41 7.65 -18.46 0.83
N LEU A 42 6.45 -18.09 0.38
CA LEU A 42 5.31 -19.02 0.26
C LEU A 42 5.54 -20.11 -0.79
N ASP A 43 6.32 -19.82 -1.83
CA ASP A 43 6.63 -20.77 -2.91
C ASP A 43 7.75 -21.76 -2.53
N GLY A 44 8.32 -21.63 -1.33
CA GLY A 44 9.38 -22.50 -0.81
C GLY A 44 8.88 -23.84 -0.24
N GLU A 45 9.74 -24.85 -0.27
CA GLU A 45 9.47 -26.12 0.45
C GLU A 45 9.59 -25.91 1.97
N GLY A 46 8.61 -26.40 2.74
CA GLY A 46 8.61 -26.30 4.20
C GLY A 46 7.87 -25.08 4.76
N LEU A 47 6.65 -24.86 4.29
CA LEU A 47 5.75 -23.79 4.76
C LEU A 47 5.52 -23.82 6.28
N ASP A 48 6.05 -22.80 6.96
CA ASP A 48 5.80 -22.53 8.37
C ASP A 48 4.47 -21.78 8.56
N GLY A 49 3.74 -22.10 9.63
CA GLY A 49 2.47 -21.47 9.97
C GLY A 49 2.61 -19.95 10.19
N ASP A 50 3.76 -19.50 10.68
CA ASP A 50 4.05 -18.06 10.86
C ASP A 50 4.16 -17.33 9.51
N VAL A 51 4.72 -17.97 8.48
CA VAL A 51 4.80 -17.41 7.12
C VAL A 51 3.40 -17.23 6.54
N LEU A 52 2.49 -18.19 6.75
CA LEU A 52 1.10 -18.11 6.31
C LEU A 52 0.33 -16.96 6.99
N VAL A 53 0.52 -16.77 8.31
CA VAL A 53 -0.12 -15.69 9.06
C VAL A 53 0.39 -14.33 8.57
N ARG A 54 1.72 -14.20 8.42
CA ARG A 54 2.38 -12.99 7.92
C ARG A 54 1.91 -12.65 6.51
N ALA A 55 1.85 -13.63 5.60
CA ALA A 55 1.35 -13.46 4.24
C ALA A 55 -0.08 -12.97 4.19
N ARG A 56 -0.98 -13.61 4.95
CA ARG A 56 -2.38 -13.19 5.01
C ARG A 56 -2.52 -11.73 5.41
N GLN A 57 -1.74 -11.28 6.38
CA GLN A 57 -1.82 -9.90 6.88
C GLN A 57 -1.19 -8.89 5.91
N ALA A 58 -0.03 -9.19 5.34
CA ALA A 58 0.62 -8.34 4.34
C ALA A 58 -0.25 -8.15 3.10
N MET A 59 -0.77 -9.25 2.55
CA MET A 59 -1.63 -9.22 1.37
C MET A 59 -2.94 -8.47 1.63
N GLY A 60 -3.53 -8.63 2.82
CA GLY A 60 -4.74 -7.89 3.21
C GLY A 60 -4.49 -6.38 3.24
N GLU A 61 -3.42 -5.94 3.91
CA GLU A 61 -3.07 -4.52 3.99
C GLU A 61 -2.72 -3.95 2.61
N PHE A 62 -1.96 -4.71 1.81
CA PHE A 62 -1.58 -4.31 0.46
C PHE A 62 -2.80 -4.14 -0.44
N TYR A 63 -3.72 -5.11 -0.44
CA TYR A 63 -4.97 -5.06 -1.20
C TYR A 63 -5.79 -3.82 -0.81
N SER A 64 -6.04 -3.62 0.49
CA SER A 64 -6.87 -2.50 0.96
C SER A 64 -6.28 -1.14 0.59
N ARG A 65 -4.97 -0.97 0.65
CA ARG A 65 -4.32 0.28 0.23
C ARG A 65 -4.36 0.46 -1.28
N LEU A 66 -4.06 -0.59 -2.05
CA LEU A 66 -4.11 -0.55 -3.50
C LEU A 66 -5.51 -0.19 -4.00
N GLU A 67 -6.56 -0.79 -3.43
CA GLU A 67 -7.95 -0.50 -3.76
C GLU A 67 -8.29 0.97 -3.50
N ASN A 68 -7.96 1.49 -2.31
CA ASN A 68 -8.22 2.88 -1.93
C ASN A 68 -7.48 3.90 -2.81
N GLU A 69 -6.19 3.69 -3.05
CA GLU A 69 -5.38 4.55 -3.90
C GLU A 69 -5.87 4.51 -5.35
N SER A 70 -6.20 3.31 -5.86
CA SER A 70 -6.71 3.14 -7.23
C SER A 70 -8.04 3.85 -7.44
N MET A 71 -8.97 3.75 -6.47
CA MET A 71 -10.24 4.48 -6.52
C MET A 71 -10.04 5.99 -6.50
N THR A 72 -9.11 6.47 -5.67
CA THR A 72 -8.77 7.90 -5.57
C THR A 72 -8.20 8.41 -6.88
N PHE A 73 -7.21 7.69 -7.43
CA PHE A 73 -6.60 7.99 -8.71
C PHE A 73 -7.62 8.00 -9.86
N ALA A 74 -8.50 6.99 -9.92
CA ALA A 74 -9.55 6.90 -10.95
C ALA A 74 -10.50 8.11 -10.92
N LYS A 75 -10.90 8.57 -9.72
CA LYS A 75 -11.74 9.78 -9.57
C LYS A 75 -11.01 11.03 -10.06
N SER A 76 -9.74 11.19 -9.70
CA SER A 76 -8.91 12.31 -10.17
C SER A 76 -8.75 12.30 -11.69
N LEU A 77 -8.49 11.13 -12.27
CA LEU A 77 -8.32 10.95 -13.71
C LEU A 77 -9.60 11.29 -14.47
N LEU A 78 -10.77 10.89 -13.96
CA LEU A 78 -12.07 11.26 -14.55
C LEU A 78 -12.28 12.78 -14.54
N GLY A 79 -11.91 13.46 -13.43
CA GLY A 79 -11.96 14.92 -13.36
C GLY A 79 -11.04 15.58 -14.40
N MET A 80 -9.82 15.06 -14.57
CA MET A 80 -8.88 15.55 -15.59
C MET A 80 -9.43 15.34 -17.01
N LYS A 81 -9.98 14.16 -17.30
CA LYS A 81 -10.63 13.85 -18.58
C LYS A 81 -11.74 14.86 -18.89
N ASN A 82 -12.65 15.10 -17.96
CA ASN A 82 -13.77 16.02 -18.16
C ASN A 82 -13.28 17.46 -18.43
N ASN A 83 -12.20 17.89 -17.77
CA ASN A 83 -11.59 19.20 -18.03
C ASN A 83 -10.97 19.28 -19.44
N VAL A 84 -10.37 18.20 -19.93
CA VAL A 84 -9.86 18.12 -21.30
C VAL A 84 -11.01 18.16 -22.30
N ASP A 85 -12.05 17.35 -22.10
CA ASP A 85 -13.23 17.31 -22.96
C ASP A 85 -13.89 18.70 -23.08
N ALA A 86 -14.05 19.41 -21.96
CA ALA A 86 -14.59 20.77 -21.94
C ALA A 86 -13.74 21.76 -22.75
N LYS A 87 -12.40 21.64 -22.69
CA LYS A 87 -11.49 22.48 -23.49
C LYS A 87 -11.58 22.14 -24.97
N VAL A 88 -11.68 20.87 -25.32
CA VAL A 88 -11.84 20.41 -26.71
C VAL A 88 -13.13 20.99 -27.29
N ASP A 89 -14.24 20.88 -26.57
CA ASP A 89 -15.54 21.42 -26.98
C ASP A 89 -15.50 22.94 -27.26
N VAL A 90 -14.77 23.71 -26.45
CA VAL A 90 -14.61 25.15 -26.66
C VAL A 90 -13.84 25.47 -27.95
N VAL A 91 -12.87 24.64 -28.31
CA VAL A 91 -12.03 24.84 -29.49
C VAL A 91 -12.72 24.35 -30.78
N THR A 92 -13.48 23.25 -30.72
CA THR A 92 -14.09 22.63 -31.90
C THR A 92 -15.47 23.19 -32.26
N LYS A 93 -16.15 23.89 -31.35
CA LYS A 93 -17.44 24.57 -31.61
C LYS A 93 -17.29 26.03 -32.06
N ARG A 94 -16.06 26.49 -32.36
CA ARG A 94 -15.77 27.75 -33.07
C ARG A 94 -15.62 27.49 -34.56
#